data_AF-A0A103YGQ9-F1
#
_entry.id   AF-A0A103YGQ9-F1
#
_cell.length_a   1.000
_cell.length_b   1.000
_cell.length_c   1.000
_cell.angle_alpha   90.00
_cell.angle_beta   90.00
_cell.angle_gamma   90.00
#
_symmetry.space_group_name_H-M   'P 1'
#
loop_
_entity.id
_entity.type
_entity.pdbx_description
1 polymer ?
#
loop_
_entity_poly.entity_id
_entity_poly.type
_entity_poly.pdbx_seq_one_letter_code
_entity_poly.pdbx_strand_id
1 'polypeptide(L)'
;MTRISLLSDQNDSHSHAGEESDSTPHQMIEIEEEDDKSPTQKIKDLEVCVPIVYGTMSFWLGRKATETQSHTWTVYVRGATNEDLGVVIKKVVFQLHPSFTNARRVVESPPFELTERGWGEFEIAISIFFHNDVCDKQLDLFHHLKLYSEVEHGPLSTKKPVIIESYDEIVFSDPSEEFLARVLNHPSVIVPQLPATLNLPPAPIEDVHEKKRGDTKDHPLGQWFIRFSEADELLKLAEARQQVQNYIVKLRRRLSMLEGSSPTLKTSVS
;
A
#
# COMPACT_ATOMS: atom_id res chain seq x y z
N MET A 1 -1.34 0.33 10.91
CA MET A 1 -0.88 1.49 10.11
C MET A 1 0.61 1.35 10.00
N THR A 2 1.09 1.03 8.80
CA THR A 2 2.52 0.83 8.53
C THR A 2 2.95 1.84 7.49
N ARG A 3 4.03 2.56 7.77
CA ARG A 3 4.68 3.46 6.81
C ARG A 3 5.78 2.66 6.12
N ILE A 4 5.69 2.52 4.80
CA ILE A 4 6.60 1.70 4.01
C ILE A 4 7.54 2.64 3.26
N SER A 5 8.77 2.80 3.77
CA SER A 5 9.81 3.60 3.12
C SER A 5 10.56 2.76 2.10
N LEU A 6 10.51 3.18 0.83
CA LEU A 6 11.32 2.60 -0.24
C LEU A 6 12.60 3.42 -0.37
N LEU A 7 13.62 3.07 0.43
CA LEU A 7 14.93 3.71 0.35
C LEU A 7 15.59 3.39 -1.00
N SER A 8 16.05 4.44 -1.70
CA SER A 8 16.96 4.28 -2.82
C SER A 8 18.38 4.10 -2.28
N ASP A 9 19.01 2.96 -2.56
CA ASP A 9 20.32 2.65 -1.99
C ASP A 9 21.37 3.65 -2.48
N GLN A 10 22.18 4.14 -1.54
CA GLN A 10 23.44 4.81 -1.84
C GLN A 10 24.43 3.75 -2.31
N ASN A 11 24.97 3.97 -3.50
CA ASN A 11 25.95 3.09 -4.13
C ASN A 11 27.31 3.26 -3.43
N ASP A 12 27.65 2.37 -2.49
CA ASP A 12 28.99 2.32 -1.89
C ASP A 12 29.94 1.59 -2.85
N SER A 13 30.64 2.37 -3.67
CA SER A 13 31.75 1.89 -4.49
C SER A 13 32.99 1.64 -3.64
N HIS A 14 33.36 0.38 -3.43
CA HIS A 14 34.70 0.01 -2.99
C HIS A 14 35.37 -0.89 -4.03
N SER A 15 36.44 -0.36 -4.61
CA SER A 15 37.36 -1.01 -5.53
C SER A 15 38.30 -1.97 -4.79
N HIS A 16 38.55 -3.14 -5.37
CA HIS A 16 39.80 -3.88 -5.18
C HIS A 16 40.16 -4.66 -6.46
N ALA A 17 41.44 -4.59 -6.81
CA ALA A 17 42.06 -5.04 -8.04
C ALA A 17 42.82 -6.37 -7.87
N GLY A 18 43.06 -7.06 -9.00
CA GLY A 18 43.92 -8.24 -9.19
C GLY A 18 43.11 -9.52 -9.44
N GLU A 19 43.39 -10.40 -10.40
CA GLU A 19 44.53 -10.62 -11.30
C GLU A 19 44.10 -11.61 -12.41
N GLU A 20 44.86 -11.66 -13.50
CA GLU A 20 44.63 -12.35 -14.80
C GLU A 20 44.46 -13.89 -14.76
N SER A 21 43.71 -14.45 -15.72
CA SER A 21 44.15 -15.61 -16.52
C SER A 21 43.35 -15.80 -17.82
N ASP A 22 44.05 -16.37 -18.80
CA ASP A 22 43.90 -16.42 -20.26
C ASP A 22 42.91 -17.48 -20.81
N SER A 23 42.20 -17.18 -21.92
CA SER A 23 42.04 -18.03 -23.15
C SER A 23 40.91 -17.63 -24.13
N THR A 24 41.30 -17.05 -25.28
CA THR A 24 40.81 -17.16 -26.70
C THR A 24 39.30 -17.07 -27.14
N PRO A 25 39.02 -16.61 -28.39
CA PRO A 25 37.87 -15.76 -28.71
C PRO A 25 36.70 -16.44 -29.45
N HIS A 26 35.47 -16.02 -29.15
CA HIS A 26 34.32 -16.16 -30.04
C HIS A 26 33.65 -14.80 -30.26
N GLN A 27 33.48 -14.46 -31.53
CA GLN A 27 33.03 -13.16 -32.03
C GLN A 27 31.49 -13.04 -31.97
N MET A 28 31.04 -12.18 -31.05
CA MET A 28 29.99 -11.15 -31.13
C MET A 28 28.80 -11.35 -32.09
N ILE A 29 27.60 -11.42 -31.50
CA ILE A 29 26.54 -10.40 -31.71
C ILE A 29 25.90 -10.16 -30.34
N GLU A 30 26.47 -9.25 -29.55
CA GLU A 30 25.77 -8.63 -28.42
C GLU A 30 24.99 -7.44 -28.97
N ILE A 31 23.67 -7.49 -28.81
CA ILE A 31 22.81 -6.32 -28.98
C ILE A 31 23.02 -5.52 -27.71
N GLU A 32 23.84 -4.46 -27.79
CA GLU A 32 23.94 -3.44 -26.76
C GLU A 32 22.56 -2.76 -26.67
N GLU A 33 21.78 -3.11 -25.64
CA GLU A 33 20.69 -2.25 -25.18
C GLU A 33 21.37 -1.05 -24.49
N GLU A 34 21.42 0.08 -25.19
CA GLU A 34 21.77 1.38 -24.59
C GLU A 34 20.79 1.69 -23.46
N ASP A 35 21.20 1.42 -22.22
CA ASP A 35 20.59 1.97 -21.01
C ASP A 35 21.02 3.45 -20.93
N ASP A 36 20.33 4.32 -21.67
CA ASP A 36 20.45 5.78 -21.57
C ASP A 36 19.88 6.26 -20.23
N LYS A 37 20.59 5.93 -19.14
CA LYS A 37 20.35 6.52 -17.82
C LYS A 37 21.05 7.86 -17.76
N SER A 38 20.39 8.87 -18.33
CA SER A 38 20.62 10.25 -17.90
C SER A 38 20.49 10.31 -16.36
N PRO A 39 21.38 11.03 -15.65
CA PRO A 39 21.31 11.11 -14.19
C PRO A 39 20.04 11.88 -13.80
N THR A 40 18.98 11.16 -13.45
CA THR A 40 17.74 11.75 -12.92
C THR A 40 18.07 12.58 -11.68
N GLN A 41 17.94 13.90 -11.78
CA GLN A 41 18.21 14.82 -10.69
C GLN A 41 17.20 14.58 -9.56
N LYS A 42 17.67 14.03 -8.43
CA LYS A 42 16.86 13.77 -7.24
C LYS A 42 16.80 15.01 -6.35
N ILE A 43 15.62 15.29 -5.81
CA ILE A 43 15.39 16.42 -4.90
C ILE A 43 15.59 15.92 -3.47
N LYS A 44 16.71 16.28 -2.86
CA LYS A 44 17.06 15.85 -1.49
C LYS A 44 16.10 16.42 -0.45
N ASP A 45 15.90 15.65 0.63
CA ASP A 45 15.10 16.02 1.80
C ASP A 45 13.59 16.23 1.50
N LEU A 46 13.11 15.65 0.40
CA LEU A 46 11.70 15.65 0.03
C LEU A 46 11.12 14.23 0.13
N GLU A 47 9.96 14.11 0.76
CA GLU A 47 9.20 12.87 0.83
C GLU A 47 7.87 13.00 0.10
N VAL A 48 7.56 12.01 -0.73
CA VAL A 48 6.27 11.87 -1.39
C VAL A 48 5.56 10.65 -0.81
N CYS A 49 4.36 10.86 -0.27
CA CYS A 49 3.57 9.81 0.39
C CYS A 49 2.36 9.45 -0.48
N VAL A 50 2.12 8.15 -0.67
CA VAL A 50 0.99 7.62 -1.45
C VAL A 50 0.19 6.66 -0.57
N PRO A 51 -0.95 7.12 -0.01
CA PRO A 51 -1.85 6.27 0.77
C PRO A 51 -2.54 5.23 -0.10
N ILE A 52 -2.37 3.95 0.24
CA ILE A 52 -2.99 2.83 -0.47
C ILE A 52 -3.83 1.97 0.48
N VAL A 53 -4.84 1.34 -0.10
CA VAL A 53 -5.57 0.25 0.51
C VAL A 53 -5.47 -0.96 -0.40
N TYR A 54 -5.15 -2.10 0.18
CA TYR A 54 -5.14 -3.38 -0.52
C TYR A 54 -5.88 -4.42 0.29
N GLY A 55 -6.54 -5.34 -0.41
CA GLY A 55 -7.33 -6.33 0.28
C GLY A 55 -8.12 -7.24 -0.63
N THR A 56 -9.04 -7.98 -0.01
CA THR A 56 -9.95 -8.88 -0.68
C THR A 56 -11.39 -8.60 -0.28
N MET A 57 -12.30 -8.85 -1.22
CA MET A 57 -13.74 -8.83 -1.01
C MET A 57 -14.33 -10.12 -1.58
N SER A 58 -15.07 -10.88 -0.79
CA SER A 58 -15.65 -12.15 -1.21
C SER A 58 -17.17 -12.21 -0.99
N PHE A 59 -17.87 -12.80 -1.95
CA PHE A 59 -19.31 -13.00 -1.95
C PHE A 59 -19.62 -14.49 -2.04
N TRP A 60 -20.43 -14.96 -1.10
CA TRP A 60 -20.97 -16.31 -1.17
C TRP A 60 -21.97 -16.43 -2.33
N LEU A 61 -21.84 -17.49 -3.14
CA LEU A 61 -22.67 -17.71 -4.34
C LEU A 61 -24.06 -18.28 -4.03
N GLY A 62 -24.33 -18.65 -2.77
CA GLY A 62 -25.64 -19.15 -2.36
C GLY A 62 -26.05 -20.40 -3.12
N ARG A 63 -27.26 -20.38 -3.70
CA ARG A 63 -27.77 -21.50 -4.51
C ARG A 63 -26.99 -21.76 -5.80
N LYS A 64 -26.16 -20.79 -6.25
CA LYS A 64 -25.29 -20.94 -7.42
C LYS A 64 -23.92 -21.52 -7.06
N ALA A 65 -23.65 -21.73 -5.76
CA ALA A 65 -22.42 -22.35 -5.31
C ALA A 65 -22.33 -23.79 -5.82
N THR A 66 -21.13 -24.17 -6.24
CA THR A 66 -20.74 -25.55 -6.53
C THR A 66 -19.65 -25.97 -5.55
N GLU A 67 -19.33 -27.25 -5.50
CA GLU A 67 -18.26 -27.78 -4.64
C GLU A 67 -16.91 -27.08 -4.90
N THR A 68 -16.60 -26.79 -6.15
CA THR A 68 -15.34 -26.15 -6.56
C THR A 68 -15.43 -24.62 -6.69
N GLN A 69 -16.62 -24.04 -6.64
CA GLN A 69 -16.83 -22.59 -6.73
C GLN A 69 -17.93 -22.20 -5.74
N SER A 70 -17.55 -21.96 -4.49
CA SER A 70 -18.49 -21.55 -3.46
C SER A 70 -18.59 -20.02 -3.33
N HIS A 71 -17.52 -19.31 -3.66
CA HIS A 71 -17.43 -17.85 -3.56
C HIS A 71 -16.93 -17.24 -4.87
N THR A 72 -17.34 -16.00 -5.11
CA THR A 72 -16.63 -15.07 -6.01
C THR A 72 -15.89 -14.08 -5.14
N TRP A 73 -14.61 -13.86 -5.42
CA TRP A 73 -13.79 -12.95 -4.66
C TRP A 73 -12.97 -12.05 -5.58
N THR A 74 -12.71 -10.84 -5.11
CA THR A 74 -11.94 -9.82 -5.81
C THR A 74 -10.79 -9.39 -4.91
N VAL A 75 -9.56 -9.50 -5.39
CA VAL A 75 -8.36 -8.90 -4.77
C VAL A 75 -8.07 -7.58 -5.47
N TYR A 76 -7.64 -6.57 -4.74
CA TYR A 76 -7.42 -5.23 -5.31
C TYR A 76 -6.35 -4.43 -4.56
N VAL A 77 -5.79 -3.45 -5.27
CA VAL A 77 -4.99 -2.34 -4.75
C VAL A 77 -5.63 -1.04 -5.24
N ARG A 78 -5.94 -0.12 -4.32
CA ARG A 78 -6.62 1.15 -4.61
C ARG A 78 -6.01 2.30 -3.81
N GLY A 79 -6.22 3.53 -4.25
CA GLY A 79 -5.91 4.71 -3.45
C GLY A 79 -6.82 4.76 -2.23
N ALA A 80 -6.35 5.27 -1.10
CA ALA A 80 -7.17 5.38 0.11
C ALA A 80 -8.47 6.18 -0.11
N THR A 81 -8.40 7.18 -0.99
CA THR A 81 -9.52 8.03 -1.44
C THR A 81 -10.20 7.53 -2.72
N ASN A 82 -9.87 6.33 -3.20
CA ASN A 82 -10.29 5.76 -4.50
C ASN A 82 -9.86 6.58 -5.73
N GLU A 83 -8.88 7.44 -5.58
CA GLU A 83 -8.25 8.16 -6.68
C GLU A 83 -7.36 7.23 -7.51
N ASP A 84 -7.09 7.61 -8.75
CA ASP A 84 -6.29 6.81 -9.68
C ASP A 84 -4.84 6.68 -9.18
N LEU A 85 -4.32 5.46 -9.10
CA LEU A 85 -2.93 5.17 -8.74
C LEU A 85 -2.04 4.96 -9.97
N GLY A 86 -2.59 4.94 -11.19
CA GLY A 86 -1.86 4.73 -12.43
C GLY A 86 -0.78 5.79 -12.72
N VAL A 87 -0.83 6.94 -12.04
CA VAL A 87 0.22 7.97 -12.07
C VAL A 87 1.50 7.54 -11.37
N VAL A 88 1.41 6.63 -10.37
CA VAL A 88 2.55 6.14 -9.58
C VAL A 88 2.86 4.67 -9.91
N ILE A 89 1.80 3.85 -10.01
CA ILE A 89 1.87 2.41 -10.22
C ILE A 89 1.81 2.12 -11.72
N LYS A 90 2.81 1.38 -12.22
CA LYS A 90 2.88 0.90 -13.60
C LYS A 90 2.09 -0.37 -13.80
N LYS A 91 2.18 -1.32 -12.87
CA LYS A 91 1.43 -2.58 -12.89
C LYS A 91 1.40 -3.24 -11.52
N VAL A 92 0.40 -4.09 -11.30
CA VAL A 92 0.31 -4.95 -10.12
C VAL A 92 0.29 -6.41 -10.57
N VAL A 93 1.04 -7.25 -9.88
CA VAL A 93 1.06 -8.69 -10.10
C VAL A 93 0.44 -9.39 -8.90
N PHE A 94 -0.64 -10.14 -9.14
CA PHE A 94 -1.27 -10.99 -8.15
C PHE A 94 -0.80 -12.43 -8.37
N GLN A 95 -0.12 -12.98 -7.36
CA GLN A 95 0.30 -14.38 -7.34
C GLN A 95 -0.68 -15.17 -6.48
N LEU A 96 -1.50 -15.98 -7.14
CA LEU A 96 -2.49 -16.85 -6.55
C LEU A 96 -1.90 -18.20 -6.13
N HIS A 97 -2.70 -19.02 -5.45
CA HIS A 97 -2.36 -20.40 -5.15
C HIS A 97 -2.07 -21.22 -6.43
N PRO A 98 -1.08 -22.13 -6.43
CA PRO A 98 -0.69 -22.91 -7.62
C PRO A 98 -1.80 -23.77 -8.25
N SER A 99 -2.90 -24.02 -7.54
CA SER A 99 -4.05 -24.75 -8.09
C SER A 99 -4.81 -23.96 -9.17
N PHE A 100 -4.62 -22.65 -9.26
CA PHE A 100 -5.27 -21.83 -10.28
C PHE A 100 -4.50 -21.92 -11.60
N THR A 101 -5.23 -22.04 -12.71
CA THR A 101 -4.64 -21.87 -14.04
C THR A 101 -4.12 -20.45 -14.19
N ASN A 102 -2.86 -20.32 -14.62
CA ASN A 102 -2.15 -19.04 -14.67
C ASN A 102 -2.17 -18.34 -13.31
N ALA A 103 -1.64 -18.99 -12.26
CA ALA A 103 -1.66 -18.44 -10.90
C ALA A 103 -1.02 -17.05 -10.78
N ARG A 104 -0.08 -16.69 -11.67
CA ARG A 104 0.47 -15.34 -11.78
C ARG A 104 -0.38 -14.49 -12.74
N ARG A 105 -1.01 -13.43 -12.22
CA ARG A 105 -1.86 -12.50 -12.99
C ARG A 105 -1.25 -11.10 -12.97
N VAL A 106 -1.19 -10.45 -14.11
CA VAL A 106 -0.61 -9.11 -14.27
C VAL A 106 -1.73 -8.15 -14.66
N VAL A 107 -1.85 -7.04 -13.93
CA VAL A 107 -2.80 -5.96 -14.21
C VAL A 107 -1.99 -4.69 -14.46
N GLU A 108 -1.99 -4.22 -15.70
CA GLU A 108 -1.12 -3.13 -16.17
C GLU A 108 -1.79 -1.75 -16.13
N SER A 109 -3.08 -1.69 -15.79
CA SER A 109 -3.82 -0.44 -15.71
C SER A 109 -4.87 -0.48 -14.60
N PRO A 110 -5.19 0.66 -13.98
CA PRO A 110 -6.28 0.78 -13.02
C PRO A 110 -7.64 0.40 -13.68
N PRO A 111 -8.61 -0.12 -12.90
CA PRO A 111 -8.48 -0.52 -11.50
C PRO A 111 -7.57 -1.75 -11.35
N PHE A 112 -6.64 -1.70 -10.39
CA PHE A 112 -5.71 -2.79 -10.13
C PHE A 112 -6.40 -3.88 -9.31
N GLU A 113 -7.27 -4.63 -9.97
CA GLU A 113 -8.06 -5.67 -9.33
C GLU A 113 -8.16 -6.94 -10.19
N LEU A 114 -8.43 -8.05 -9.50
CA LEU A 114 -8.62 -9.35 -10.11
C LEU A 114 -9.78 -10.06 -9.42
N THR A 115 -10.77 -10.48 -10.21
CA THR A 115 -11.91 -11.27 -9.72
C THR A 115 -11.78 -12.72 -10.14
N GLU A 116 -11.96 -13.64 -9.20
CA GLU A 116 -11.89 -15.07 -9.39
C GLU A 116 -12.98 -15.81 -8.59
N ARG A 117 -13.11 -17.11 -8.85
CA ARG A 117 -14.00 -17.99 -8.08
C ARG A 117 -13.22 -19.09 -7.41
N GLY A 118 -13.63 -19.45 -6.19
CA GLY A 118 -12.97 -20.51 -5.45
C GLY A 118 -13.72 -20.87 -4.18
N TRP A 119 -13.13 -21.82 -3.46
CA TRP A 119 -13.68 -22.36 -2.22
C TRP A 119 -12.69 -22.34 -1.05
N GLY A 120 -11.41 -22.15 -1.33
CA GLY A 120 -10.35 -22.14 -0.33
C GLY A 120 -9.88 -20.72 0.02
N GLU A 121 -9.48 -20.56 1.28
CA GLU A 121 -8.74 -19.42 1.80
C GLU A 121 -7.23 -19.65 1.60
N PHE A 122 -6.50 -18.64 1.18
CA PHE A 122 -5.06 -18.72 0.96
C PHE A 122 -4.43 -17.32 0.98
N GLU A 123 -3.11 -17.26 1.15
CA GLU A 123 -2.37 -16.00 1.06
C GLU A 123 -2.08 -15.66 -0.40
N ILE A 124 -2.41 -14.42 -0.78
CA ILE A 124 -2.14 -13.84 -2.10
C ILE A 124 -0.92 -12.93 -1.94
N ALA A 125 0.11 -13.17 -2.74
CA ALA A 125 1.22 -12.22 -2.87
C ALA A 125 0.89 -11.16 -3.93
N ILE A 126 1.11 -9.90 -3.58
CA ILE A 126 0.79 -8.72 -4.36
C ILE A 126 2.09 -7.95 -4.59
N SER A 127 2.60 -7.97 -5.81
CA SER A 127 3.80 -7.23 -6.20
C SER A 127 3.41 -5.97 -6.98
N ILE A 128 3.70 -4.81 -6.42
CA ILE A 128 3.43 -3.50 -7.02
C ILE A 128 4.71 -3.02 -7.70
N PHE A 129 4.60 -2.74 -9.01
CA PHE A 129 5.68 -2.18 -9.81
C PHE A 129 5.36 -0.71 -10.09
N PHE A 130 6.31 0.16 -9.80
CA PHE A 130 6.17 1.60 -10.05
C PHE A 130 6.69 1.96 -11.45
N HIS A 131 6.40 3.18 -11.89
CA HIS A 131 7.07 3.73 -13.07
C HIS A 131 8.56 3.95 -12.79
N ASN A 132 9.39 3.85 -13.83
CA ASN A 132 10.84 3.91 -13.69
C ASN A 132 11.33 5.24 -13.07
N ASP A 133 10.61 6.35 -13.32
CA ASP A 133 10.90 7.67 -12.75
C ASP A 133 10.53 7.79 -11.26
N VAL A 134 9.72 6.86 -10.74
CA VAL A 134 9.26 6.82 -9.34
C VAL A 134 10.21 5.97 -8.50
N CYS A 135 10.36 4.70 -8.84
CA CYS A 135 11.15 3.73 -8.09
C CYS A 135 11.42 2.47 -8.92
N ASP A 136 12.67 2.02 -8.98
CA ASP A 136 13.05 0.77 -9.65
C ASP A 136 12.72 -0.48 -8.82
N LYS A 137 12.54 -0.33 -7.50
CA LYS A 137 12.22 -1.43 -6.59
C LYS A 137 10.72 -1.72 -6.62
N GLN A 138 10.35 -2.99 -6.72
CA GLN A 138 8.97 -3.42 -6.50
C GLN A 138 8.63 -3.40 -5.00
N LEU A 139 7.35 -3.24 -4.68
CA LEU A 139 6.82 -3.43 -3.33
C LEU A 139 6.03 -4.74 -3.26
N ASP A 140 6.47 -5.67 -2.42
CA ASP A 140 5.79 -6.94 -2.20
C ASP A 140 4.95 -6.89 -0.92
N LEU A 141 3.66 -7.20 -1.05
CA LEU A 141 2.68 -7.29 0.03
C LEU A 141 2.06 -8.68 0.04
N PHE A 142 1.62 -9.12 1.21
CA PHE A 142 0.94 -10.41 1.38
C PHE A 142 -0.42 -10.17 2.03
N HIS A 143 -1.46 -10.76 1.45
CA HIS A 143 -2.81 -10.58 1.94
C HIS A 143 -3.58 -11.90 1.96
N HIS A 144 -4.17 -12.24 3.10
CA HIS A 144 -4.90 -13.48 3.27
C HIS A 144 -6.34 -13.35 2.77
N LEU A 145 -6.70 -14.12 1.74
CA LEU A 145 -8.08 -14.21 1.26
C LEU A 145 -8.95 -14.92 2.30
N LYS A 146 -9.97 -14.22 2.81
CA LYS A 146 -11.00 -14.78 3.67
C LYS A 146 -12.32 -14.90 2.93
N LEU A 147 -12.94 -16.08 3.04
CA LEU A 147 -14.24 -16.39 2.47
C LEU A 147 -15.34 -16.41 3.54
N TYR A 148 -14.96 -16.68 4.79
CA TYR A 148 -15.87 -16.78 5.92
C TYR A 148 -15.56 -15.69 6.95
N SER A 149 -16.62 -15.09 7.52
CA SER A 149 -16.47 -14.12 8.60
C SER A 149 -16.12 -14.84 9.90
N GLU A 150 -15.07 -14.41 10.59
CA GLU A 150 -14.69 -14.95 11.90
C GLU A 150 -15.55 -14.37 13.04
N VAL A 151 -16.14 -13.18 12.83
CA VAL A 151 -16.85 -12.41 13.86
C VAL A 151 -18.36 -12.68 13.84
N GLU A 152 -18.91 -13.00 12.67
CA GLU A 152 -20.34 -13.28 12.52
C GLU A 152 -20.59 -14.78 12.43
N HIS A 153 -21.00 -15.40 13.53
CA HIS A 153 -21.44 -16.80 13.58
C HIS A 153 -22.83 -17.04 12.95
N GLY A 154 -23.22 -16.22 11.97
CA GLY A 154 -24.49 -16.29 11.26
C GLY A 154 -24.42 -17.11 9.96
N PRO A 155 -25.57 -17.47 9.36
CA PRO A 155 -25.59 -18.10 8.05
C PRO A 155 -24.99 -17.17 6.99
N LEU A 156 -24.21 -17.76 6.08
CA LEU A 156 -23.60 -17.03 4.95
C LEU A 156 -24.67 -16.24 4.18
N SER A 157 -24.35 -14.98 3.88
CA SER A 157 -25.25 -14.09 3.16
C SER A 157 -24.74 -13.86 1.76
N THR A 158 -25.62 -13.96 0.76
CA THR A 158 -25.31 -13.57 -0.62
C THR A 158 -25.33 -12.04 -0.81
N LYS A 159 -25.77 -11.29 0.21
CA LYS A 159 -25.94 -9.83 0.16
C LYS A 159 -24.84 -9.06 0.88
N LYS A 160 -24.13 -9.72 1.79
CA LYS A 160 -23.06 -9.12 2.59
C LYS A 160 -21.74 -9.79 2.22
N PRO A 161 -20.76 -9.07 1.68
CA PRO A 161 -19.44 -9.63 1.44
C PRO A 161 -18.65 -9.77 2.73
N VAL A 162 -17.64 -10.64 2.69
CA VAL A 162 -16.52 -10.60 3.64
C VAL A 162 -15.46 -9.70 3.01
N ILE A 163 -15.08 -8.64 3.72
CA ILE A 163 -14.07 -7.68 3.28
C ILE A 163 -12.93 -7.72 4.29
N ILE A 164 -11.72 -7.93 3.80
CA ILE A 164 -10.50 -7.83 4.61
C ILE A 164 -9.58 -6.88 3.86
N GLU A 165 -9.26 -5.74 4.47
CA GLU A 165 -8.44 -4.70 3.89
C GLU A 165 -7.32 -4.27 4.84
N SER A 166 -6.23 -3.78 4.26
CA SER A 166 -5.10 -3.18 4.98
C SER A 166 -4.79 -1.83 4.37
N TYR A 167 -4.54 -0.85 5.23
CA TYR A 167 -4.12 0.49 4.86
C TYR A 167 -2.63 0.64 5.13
N ASP A 168 -1.89 1.07 4.11
CA ASP A 168 -0.47 1.39 4.18
C ASP A 168 -0.17 2.70 3.44
N GLU A 169 0.94 3.34 3.80
CA GLU A 169 1.45 4.54 3.13
C GLU A 169 2.80 4.24 2.50
N ILE A 170 2.86 4.33 1.17
CA ILE A 170 4.13 4.19 0.44
C ILE A 170 4.85 5.53 0.49
N VAL A 171 6.12 5.53 0.91
CA VAL A 171 6.92 6.72 1.04
C VAL A 171 8.12 6.63 0.11
N PHE A 172 8.17 7.57 -0.83
CA PHE A 172 9.30 7.77 -1.74
C PHE A 172 10.16 8.90 -1.21
N SER A 173 11.39 8.59 -0.82
CA SER A 173 12.39 9.55 -0.39
C SER A 173 13.24 10.01 -1.57
N ASP A 174 13.60 11.29 -1.58
CA ASP A 174 14.41 11.92 -2.61
C ASP A 174 13.87 11.68 -4.04
N PRO A 175 12.61 12.07 -4.33
CA PRO A 175 11.96 11.83 -5.61
C PRO A 175 12.73 12.50 -6.77
N SER A 176 12.61 11.93 -7.97
CA SER A 176 13.06 12.58 -9.19
C SER A 176 12.22 13.82 -9.49
N GLU A 177 12.81 14.81 -10.18
CA GLU A 177 12.07 16.00 -10.61
C GLU A 177 10.90 15.67 -11.55
N GLU A 178 11.07 14.67 -12.43
CA GLU A 178 10.02 14.19 -13.34
C GLU A 178 8.83 13.59 -12.58
N PHE A 179 9.12 12.72 -11.61
CA PHE A 179 8.09 12.13 -10.75
C PHE A 179 7.36 13.23 -9.99
N LEU A 180 8.09 14.17 -9.37
CA LEU A 180 7.50 15.27 -8.63
C LEU A 180 6.60 16.14 -9.53
N ALA A 181 7.07 16.53 -10.71
CA ALA A 181 6.30 17.34 -11.65
C ALA A 181 5.00 16.66 -12.06
N ARG A 182 5.01 15.33 -12.22
CA ARG A 182 3.84 14.53 -12.57
C ARG A 182 2.83 14.41 -11.42
N VAL A 183 3.28 14.36 -10.16
CA VAL A 183 2.41 14.10 -9.00
C VAL A 183 2.05 15.31 -8.15
N LEU A 184 2.71 16.46 -8.33
CA LEU A 184 2.56 17.65 -7.47
C LEU A 184 1.11 18.11 -7.28
N ASN A 185 0.25 17.89 -8.29
CA ASN A 185 -1.17 18.28 -8.28
C ASN A 185 -2.13 17.09 -8.28
N HIS A 186 -1.63 15.87 -8.05
CA HIS A 186 -2.45 14.66 -8.14
C HIS A 186 -3.13 14.33 -6.79
N PRO A 187 -4.46 14.11 -6.74
CA PRO A 187 -5.19 13.93 -5.48
C PRO A 187 -4.80 12.65 -4.69
N SER A 188 -4.20 11.67 -5.37
CA SER A 188 -3.69 10.42 -4.75
C SER A 188 -2.38 10.58 -3.97
N VAL A 189 -1.74 11.75 -4.00
CA VAL A 189 -0.37 11.95 -3.51
C VAL A 189 -0.33 13.08 -2.48
N ILE A 190 0.38 12.83 -1.38
CA ILE A 190 0.57 13.78 -0.29
C ILE A 190 2.05 14.14 -0.23
N VAL A 191 2.35 15.44 -0.31
CA VAL A 191 3.70 16.00 -0.13
C VAL A 191 3.72 16.77 1.20
N PRO A 192 4.24 16.20 2.30
CA PRO A 192 4.08 16.78 3.63
C PRO A 192 4.84 18.10 3.84
N GLN A 193 5.95 18.32 3.13
CA GLN A 193 6.77 19.51 3.23
C GLN A 193 7.44 19.80 1.88
N LEU A 194 7.17 20.95 1.27
CA LEU A 194 8.01 21.48 0.18
C LEU A 194 9.17 22.27 0.80
N PRO A 195 10.44 21.98 0.46
CA PRO A 195 11.55 22.87 0.75
C PRO A 195 11.25 24.28 0.21
N ALA A 196 11.48 25.31 1.02
CA ALA A 196 11.21 26.71 0.67
C ALA A 196 12.04 27.27 -0.51
N THR A 197 12.90 26.45 -1.12
CA THR A 197 13.86 26.81 -2.18
C THR A 197 13.45 26.35 -3.59
N LEU A 198 12.36 25.59 -3.75
CA LEU A 198 11.91 25.10 -5.06
C LEU A 198 11.08 26.16 -5.80
N ASN A 199 11.74 26.89 -6.71
CA ASN A 199 11.05 27.64 -7.77
C ASN A 199 10.73 26.66 -8.91
N LEU A 200 9.53 26.11 -8.91
CA LEU A 200 9.05 25.25 -10.00
C LEU A 200 8.72 26.11 -11.24
N PRO A 201 9.19 25.75 -12.44
CA PRO A 201 8.68 26.35 -13.66
C PRO A 201 7.21 25.94 -13.87
N PRO A 202 6.37 26.82 -14.45
CA PRO A 202 5.02 26.42 -14.84
C PRO A 202 5.11 25.32 -15.91
N ALA A 203 4.57 24.15 -15.61
CA ALA A 203 4.52 23.04 -16.56
C ALA A 203 3.73 23.45 -17.82
N PRO A 204 4.16 23.05 -19.03
CA PRO A 204 3.33 23.18 -20.22
C PRO A 204 2.07 22.34 -20.04
N ILE A 205 0.90 22.98 -20.14
CA ILE A 205 -0.38 22.30 -20.25
C ILE A 205 -0.42 21.72 -21.68
N GLU A 206 0.12 20.53 -21.88
CA GLU A 206 -0.17 19.75 -23.08
C GLU A 206 -1.40 18.88 -22.82
N ASP A 207 -2.52 19.39 -23.34
CA ASP A 207 -3.81 18.73 -23.41
C ASP A 207 -3.74 17.61 -24.46
N VAL A 208 -3.28 16.42 -24.06
CA VAL A 208 -3.21 15.26 -24.95
C VAL A 208 -3.76 14.00 -24.27
N HIS A 209 -4.89 13.56 -24.85
CA HIS A 209 -5.62 12.30 -24.67
C HIS A 209 -6.69 12.20 -23.58
N GLU A 210 -7.80 12.92 -23.82
CA GLU A 210 -9.15 12.38 -23.65
C GLU A 210 -9.29 11.04 -24.41
N LYS A 211 -9.01 9.93 -23.72
CA LYS A 211 -9.48 8.61 -24.13
C LYS A 211 -9.92 7.86 -22.88
N LYS A 212 -11.19 8.09 -22.49
CA LYS A 212 -12.04 7.18 -21.68
C LYS A 212 -11.27 6.28 -20.69
N ARG A 213 -10.47 6.86 -19.78
CA ARG A 213 -9.90 6.12 -18.65
C ARG A 213 -11.00 6.06 -17.60
N GLY A 214 -11.37 4.84 -17.21
CA GLY A 214 -12.51 4.61 -16.32
C GLY A 214 -12.35 5.41 -15.03
N ASP A 215 -13.33 6.25 -14.74
CA ASP A 215 -13.39 6.97 -13.48
C ASP A 215 -13.53 5.93 -12.36
N THR A 216 -12.49 5.76 -11.53
CA THR A 216 -12.49 4.85 -10.37
C THR A 216 -13.55 5.25 -9.33
N LYS A 217 -14.15 6.44 -9.45
CA LYS A 217 -15.23 6.91 -8.58
C LYS A 217 -16.55 6.20 -8.82
N ASP A 218 -16.79 5.70 -10.03
CA ASP A 218 -18.01 4.96 -10.41
C ASP A 218 -17.83 3.44 -10.32
N HIS A 219 -17.01 2.97 -9.37
CA HIS A 219 -16.70 1.55 -9.24
C HIS A 219 -17.93 0.73 -8.77
N PRO A 220 -18.25 -0.42 -9.39
CA PRO A 220 -19.37 -1.28 -8.96
C PRO A 220 -19.29 -1.75 -7.50
N LEU A 221 -18.07 -1.87 -6.97
CA LEU A 221 -17.81 -2.20 -5.55
C LEU A 221 -17.67 -0.97 -4.65
N GLY A 222 -17.76 0.25 -5.20
CA GLY A 222 -17.55 1.51 -4.47
C GLY A 222 -18.43 1.67 -3.23
N GLN A 223 -19.69 1.21 -3.29
CA GLN A 223 -20.60 1.22 -2.14
C GLN A 223 -20.06 0.44 -0.92
N TRP A 224 -19.28 -0.61 -1.17
CA TRP A 224 -18.70 -1.46 -0.13
C TRP A 224 -17.42 -0.85 0.43
N PHE A 225 -16.60 -0.24 -0.43
CA PHE A 225 -15.39 0.46 -0.01
C PHE A 225 -15.67 1.58 1.00
N ILE A 226 -16.77 2.34 0.82
CA ILE A 226 -17.12 3.44 1.74
C ILE A 226 -17.79 2.93 3.01
N ARG A 227 -18.75 2.00 2.89
CA ARG A 227 -19.61 1.59 4.01
C ARG A 227 -18.88 0.76 5.07
N PHE A 228 -17.87 -0.02 4.68
CA PHE A 228 -17.15 -0.91 5.61
C PHE A 228 -15.91 -0.25 6.21
N SER A 229 -15.22 0.62 5.46
CA SER A 229 -14.14 1.44 6.02
C SER A 229 -14.61 2.23 7.24
N GLU A 230 -15.79 2.87 7.18
CA GLU A 230 -16.31 3.67 8.29
C GLU A 230 -16.62 2.83 9.55
N ALA A 231 -17.31 1.68 9.39
CA ALA A 231 -17.72 0.85 10.52
C ALA A 231 -16.52 0.19 11.23
N ASP A 232 -15.55 -0.31 10.47
CA ASP A 232 -14.35 -0.93 11.02
C ASP A 232 -13.38 0.11 11.61
N GLU A 233 -13.27 1.29 11.00
CA GLU A 233 -12.52 2.42 11.59
C GLU A 233 -13.16 2.88 12.90
N LEU A 234 -14.50 3.00 12.95
CA LEU A 234 -15.21 3.34 14.18
C LEU A 234 -14.99 2.29 15.26
N LEU A 235 -14.94 1.00 14.90
CA LEU A 235 -14.65 -0.08 15.84
C LEU A 235 -13.21 0.03 16.38
N LYS A 236 -12.22 0.20 15.50
CA LYS A 236 -10.80 0.40 15.88
C LYS A 236 -10.63 1.64 16.75
N LEU A 237 -11.32 2.74 16.44
CA LEU A 237 -11.32 3.97 17.24
C LEU A 237 -11.94 3.74 18.63
N ALA A 238 -13.03 2.97 18.71
CA ALA A 238 -13.65 2.63 19.98
C ALA A 238 -12.73 1.77 20.86
N GLU A 239 -12.04 0.79 20.27
CA GLU A 239 -11.06 -0.05 20.96
C GLU A 239 -9.86 0.76 21.47
N ALA A 240 -9.27 1.59 20.60
CA ALA A 240 -8.17 2.48 20.98
C ALA A 240 -8.58 3.42 22.11
N ARG A 241 -9.79 4.00 22.02
CA ARG A 241 -10.35 4.84 23.08
C ARG A 241 -10.51 4.06 24.40
N GLN A 242 -10.96 2.81 24.35
CA GLN A 242 -11.11 1.97 25.53
C GLN A 242 -9.75 1.65 26.18
N GLN A 243 -8.72 1.38 25.37
CA GLN A 243 -7.35 1.18 25.87
C GLN A 243 -6.83 2.43 26.59
N VAL A 244 -7.03 3.61 26.00
CA VAL A 244 -6.65 4.89 26.62
C VAL A 244 -7.40 5.11 27.94
N GLN A 245 -8.72 4.86 27.98
CA GLN A 245 -9.49 4.96 29.22
C GLN A 245 -8.98 4.01 30.30
N ASN A 246 -8.68 2.76 29.94
CA ASN A 246 -8.11 1.78 30.87
C ASN A 246 -6.74 2.24 31.42
N TYR A 247 -5.90 2.84 30.57
CA TYR A 247 -4.63 3.39 30.97
C TYR A 247 -4.78 4.59 31.91
N ILE A 248 -5.72 5.50 31.62
CA ILE A 248 -6.07 6.64 32.49
C ILE A 248 -6.53 6.15 33.87
N VAL A 249 -7.38 5.12 33.93
CA VAL A 249 -7.84 4.53 35.20
C VAL A 249 -6.67 3.93 35.98
N LYS A 250 -5.77 3.19 35.31
CA LYS A 250 -4.56 2.63 35.94
C LYS A 250 -3.65 3.74 36.50
N LEU A 251 -3.43 4.82 35.74
CA LEU A 251 -2.63 5.95 36.19
C LEU A 251 -3.26 6.69 37.36
N ARG A 252 -4.58 6.96 37.31
CA ARG A 252 -5.31 7.58 38.43
C ARG A 252 -5.22 6.74 39.71
N ARG A 253 -5.31 5.40 39.58
CA ARG A 253 -5.14 4.49 40.72
C ARG A 253 -3.72 4.55 41.30
N ARG A 254 -2.68 4.61 40.45
CA ARG A 254 -1.29 4.77 40.90
C ARG A 254 -1.04 6.12 41.58
N LEU A 255 -1.59 7.21 41.02
CA LEU A 255 -1.49 8.55 41.62
C LEU A 255 -2.15 8.59 43.00
N SER A 256 -3.35 8.02 43.15
CA SER A 256 -4.04 7.93 44.43
C SER A 256 -3.27 7.12 45.48
N MET A 257 -2.57 6.06 45.07
CA MET A 257 -1.70 5.29 45.98
C MET A 257 -0.46 6.08 46.42
N LEU A 258 0.09 6.94 45.56
CA LEU A 258 1.22 7.81 45.91
C LEU A 258 0.78 8.97 46.82
N GLU A 259 -0.35 9.60 46.52
CA GLU A 259 -0.91 10.70 47.34
C GLU A 259 -1.33 10.24 48.74
N GLY A 260 -1.73 8.97 48.91
CA GLY A 260 -2.02 8.39 50.21
C GLY A 260 -0.80 8.13 51.10
N SER A 261 0.43 8.42 50.63
CA SER A 261 1.68 8.06 51.32
C SER A 261 2.50 9.24 51.85
N SER A 262 1.99 10.48 51.85
CA SER A 262 2.70 11.61 52.48
C SER A 262 2.61 11.56 54.02
N PRO A 263 3.72 11.40 54.77
CA PRO A 263 3.69 11.55 56.22
C PRO A 263 3.68 13.04 56.59
N THR A 264 2.73 13.43 57.43
CA THR A 264 2.66 14.75 58.05
C THR A 264 3.85 14.96 58.99
N LEU A 265 4.83 15.75 58.56
CA LEU A 265 5.93 16.22 59.40
C LEU A 265 5.37 17.17 60.47
N LYS A 266 5.19 16.67 61.69
CA LYS A 266 4.94 17.50 62.88
C LYS A 266 6.25 18.17 63.29
N THR A 267 6.33 19.49 63.13
CA THR A 267 7.39 20.33 63.68
C THR A 267 7.25 20.38 65.21
N SER A 268 8.17 19.78 65.96
CA SER A 268 8.33 20.08 67.39
C SER A 268 9.29 21.25 67.54
N VAL A 269 8.79 22.37 68.05
CA VAL A 269 9.64 23.47 68.54
C VAL A 269 9.88 23.22 70.03
N SER A 270 11.16 23.28 70.41
CA SER A 270 11.68 23.14 71.77
C SER A 270 11.29 24.30 72.68
#